data_AF-A0A0V1GMC1-F1
#
_entry.id   AF-A0A0V1GMC1-F1
#
_cell.length_a   1.000
_cell.length_b   1.000
_cell.length_c   1.000
_cell.angle_alpha   90.00
_cell.angle_beta   90.00
_cell.angle_gamma   90.00
#
_symmetry.space_group_name_H-M   'P 1'
#
loop_
_entity.id
_entity.type
_entity.pdbx_description
1 polymer ?
#
loop_
_entity_poly.entity_id
_entity_poly.type
_entity_poly.pdbx_seq_one_letter_code
_entity_poly.pdbx_strand_id
1 'polypeptide(L)'
;MILWPDPNARPKPRALSCHKIALSHAMLQSWRLIVSVVVIYLLVLFSHLDSNSEVVYSEFILLQWTVNRELWPPKNEEKQAIDEQIIPFKGKHKLKIFTPRKPRRWGFKLFSRCGISGILYDFAFYELCRPKVEKSV
;
A
#
# COMPACT_ATOMS: atom_id res chain seq x y z
N MET A 1 -62.93 -8.42 30.25
CA MET A 1 -62.52 -9.30 29.14
C MET A 1 -61.09 -8.95 28.80
N ILE A 2 -60.12 -9.69 29.32
CA ILE A 2 -58.68 -9.43 29.11
C ILE A 2 -58.27 -10.22 27.87
N LEU A 3 -57.93 -9.53 26.78
CA LEU A 3 -57.43 -10.14 25.55
C LEU A 3 -56.00 -10.63 25.77
N TRP A 4 -55.79 -11.93 25.60
CA TRP A 4 -54.44 -12.52 25.60
C TRP A 4 -53.72 -12.16 24.28
N PRO A 5 -52.44 -11.78 24.30
CA PRO A 5 -51.69 -11.47 23.09
C PRO A 5 -51.49 -12.70 22.21
N ASP A 6 -51.59 -12.51 20.89
CA ASP A 6 -51.51 -13.56 19.86
C ASP A 6 -50.15 -14.29 19.89
N PRO A 7 -50.13 -15.63 20.11
CA PRO A 7 -48.90 -16.42 20.16
C PRO A 7 -48.16 -16.55 18.82
N ASN A 8 -48.77 -16.13 17.70
CA ASN A 8 -48.18 -16.21 16.36
C ASN A 8 -47.64 -14.88 15.81
N ALA A 9 -47.54 -13.83 16.65
CA ALA A 9 -46.94 -12.57 16.24
C ALA A 9 -45.43 -12.72 15.96
N ARG A 10 -45.04 -12.74 14.67
CA ARG A 10 -43.62 -12.75 14.27
C ARG A 10 -42.91 -11.49 14.80
N PRO A 11 -41.75 -11.60 15.46
CA PRO A 11 -41.00 -10.44 15.91
C PRO A 11 -40.54 -9.63 14.69
N LYS A 12 -40.92 -8.34 14.61
CA LYS A 12 -40.40 -7.44 13.57
C LYS A 12 -38.86 -7.41 13.69
N PRO A 13 -38.11 -7.55 12.59
CA PRO A 13 -36.66 -7.55 12.64
C PRO A 13 -36.17 -6.23 13.25
N ARG A 14 -35.36 -6.33 14.31
CA ARG A 14 -34.77 -5.16 14.99
C ARG A 14 -33.83 -4.44 14.02
N ALA A 15 -34.32 -3.35 13.43
CA ALA A 15 -33.56 -2.44 12.56
C ALA A 15 -32.27 -1.84 13.20
N LEU A 16 -32.10 -1.97 14.52
CA LEU A 16 -30.95 -1.48 15.28
C LEU A 16 -29.64 -2.25 15.05
N SER A 17 -29.66 -3.45 14.47
CA SER A 17 -28.43 -4.22 14.20
C SER A 17 -27.64 -3.65 13.01
N CYS A 18 -28.32 -3.33 11.90
CA CYS A 18 -27.69 -2.75 10.71
C CYS A 18 -27.11 -1.36 10.95
N HIS A 19 -27.77 -0.53 11.78
CA HIS A 19 -27.29 0.82 12.10
C HIS A 19 -25.97 0.81 12.89
N LYS A 20 -25.82 -0.12 13.84
CA LYS A 20 -24.57 -0.25 14.62
C LYS A 20 -23.39 -0.73 13.77
N ILE A 21 -23.65 -1.63 12.80
CA ILE A 21 -22.64 -2.11 11.85
C ILE A 21 -22.29 -1.01 10.84
N ALA A 22 -23.27 -0.24 10.36
CA ALA A 22 -23.02 0.88 9.46
C ALA A 22 -22.24 2.02 10.15
N LEU A 23 -22.55 2.31 11.42
CA LEU A 23 -21.80 3.27 12.24
C LEU A 23 -20.37 2.80 12.53
N SER A 24 -20.15 1.50 12.77
CA SER A 24 -18.79 0.96 12.99
C SER A 24 -17.97 0.96 11.70
N HIS A 25 -18.57 0.65 10.56
CA HIS A 25 -17.92 0.75 9.25
C HIS A 25 -17.58 2.21 8.89
N ALA A 26 -18.49 3.15 9.15
CA ALA A 26 -18.24 4.57 8.94
C ALA A 26 -17.12 5.10 9.87
N MET A 27 -17.10 4.69 11.14
CA MET A 27 -16.02 5.01 12.08
C MET A 27 -14.67 4.43 11.63
N LEU A 28 -14.64 3.17 11.19
CA LEU A 28 -13.43 2.52 10.68
C LEU A 28 -12.91 3.20 9.42
N GLN A 29 -13.79 3.60 8.49
CA GLN A 29 -13.41 4.36 7.31
C GLN A 29 -12.84 5.72 7.68
N SER A 30 -13.49 6.46 8.57
CA SER A 30 -12.99 7.75 9.07
C SER A 30 -11.64 7.63 9.79
N TRP A 31 -11.46 6.58 10.60
CA TRP A 31 -10.18 6.31 11.27
C TRP A 31 -9.06 6.01 10.28
N ARG A 32 -9.33 5.24 9.22
CA ARG A 32 -8.36 4.94 8.17
C ARG A 32 -7.94 6.19 7.39
N LEU A 33 -8.89 7.08 7.10
CA LEU A 33 -8.59 8.37 6.46
C LEU A 33 -7.70 9.23 7.37
N ILE A 34 -8.03 9.35 8.66
CA ILE A 34 -7.24 10.13 9.62
C ILE A 34 -5.83 9.59 9.75
N VAL A 35 -5.66 8.27 9.90
CA VAL A 35 -4.34 7.63 9.97
C VAL A 35 -3.56 7.87 8.67
N SER A 36 -4.20 7.77 7.51
CA SER A 36 -3.53 8.01 6.23
C SER A 36 -3.03 9.47 6.10
N VAL A 37 -3.83 10.44 6.51
CA VAL A 37 -3.47 11.88 6.47
C VAL A 37 -2.32 12.16 7.43
N VAL A 38 -2.34 11.59 8.64
CA VAL A 38 -1.27 11.76 9.62
C VAL A 38 0.04 11.13 9.10
N VAL A 39 -0.03 9.94 8.51
CA VAL A 39 1.16 9.26 7.94
C VAL A 39 1.72 10.05 6.76
N ILE A 40 0.88 10.54 5.84
CA ILE A 40 1.32 11.38 4.73
C ILE A 40 1.96 12.68 5.24
N TYR A 41 1.34 13.34 6.22
CA TYR A 41 1.87 14.59 6.78
C TYR A 41 3.21 14.38 7.48
N LEU A 42 3.35 13.30 8.27
CA LEU A 42 4.61 12.95 8.92
C LEU A 42 5.69 12.61 7.90
N LEU A 43 5.37 11.93 6.80
CA LEU A 43 6.33 11.62 5.74
C LEU A 43 6.74 12.86 4.92
N VAL A 44 5.81 13.78 4.65
CA VAL A 44 6.13 15.09 4.05
C VAL A 44 7.01 15.92 4.99
N LEU A 45 6.73 15.90 6.29
CA LEU A 45 7.54 16.58 7.31
C LEU A 45 8.95 15.96 7.43
N PHE A 46 9.06 14.63 7.40
CA PHE A 46 10.35 13.91 7.36
C PHE A 46 11.13 14.23 6.08
N SER A 47 10.45 14.32 4.94
CA SER A 47 11.06 14.71 3.65
C SER A 47 11.57 16.16 3.65
N HIS A 48 10.95 17.04 4.44
CA HIS A 48 11.41 18.43 4.61
C HIS A 48 12.56 18.56 5.61
N LEU A 49 12.64 17.66 6.59
CA LEU A 49 13.71 17.61 7.59
C LEU A 49 14.98 16.93 7.07
N ASP A 50 14.88 16.03 6.11
CA ASP A 50 16.02 15.28 5.59
C ASP A 50 16.34 15.68 4.13
N SER A 51 17.40 16.48 3.93
CA SER A 51 17.89 16.89 2.60
C SER A 51 18.47 15.73 1.77
N ASN A 52 18.52 14.50 2.31
CA ASN A 52 18.93 13.31 1.59
C ASN A 52 17.81 12.83 0.65
N SER A 53 17.83 13.32 -0.59
CA SER A 53 16.96 12.88 -1.69
C SER A 53 16.78 11.34 -1.80
N GLU A 54 17.80 10.54 -1.45
CA GLU A 54 17.75 9.07 -1.51
C GLU A 54 16.69 8.45 -0.57
N VAL A 55 16.50 9.00 0.63
CA VAL A 55 15.53 8.48 1.62
C VAL A 55 14.11 8.82 1.17
N VAL A 56 13.92 10.06 0.75
CA VAL A 56 12.64 10.61 0.26
C VAL A 56 12.05 9.80 -0.90
N TYR A 57 12.88 9.40 -1.88
CA TYR A 57 12.41 8.57 -3.01
C TYR A 57 11.95 7.18 -2.59
N SER A 58 12.63 6.55 -1.62
CA SER A 58 12.27 5.22 -1.14
C SER A 58 10.97 5.23 -0.35
N GLU A 59 10.75 6.26 0.47
CA GLU A 59 9.52 6.47 1.23
C GLU A 59 8.35 6.79 0.30
N PHE A 60 8.58 7.56 -0.76
CA PHE A 60 7.56 7.90 -1.75
C PHE A 60 6.99 6.66 -2.47
N ILE A 61 7.85 5.71 -2.86
CA ILE A 61 7.42 4.45 -3.50
C ILE A 61 6.53 3.63 -2.56
N LEU A 62 6.94 3.49 -1.29
CA LEU A 62 6.20 2.72 -0.29
C LEU A 62 4.89 3.40 0.10
N LEU A 63 4.89 4.73 0.23
CA LEU A 63 3.70 5.53 0.48
C LEU A 63 2.71 5.37 -0.67
N GLN A 64 3.15 5.58 -1.91
CA GLN A 64 2.29 5.48 -3.09
C GLN A 64 1.65 4.09 -3.19
N TRP A 65 2.43 3.03 -2.95
CA TRP A 65 1.90 1.67 -2.93
C TRP A 65 0.88 1.44 -1.82
N THR A 66 1.15 1.93 -0.61
CA THR A 66 0.25 1.78 0.55
C THR A 66 -1.07 2.49 0.28
N VAL A 67 -1.02 3.72 -0.23
CA VAL A 67 -2.19 4.51 -0.61
C VAL A 67 -2.98 3.81 -1.73
N ASN A 68 -2.29 3.32 -2.77
CA ASN A 68 -2.93 2.62 -3.88
C ASN A 68 -3.58 1.30 -3.46
N ARG A 69 -3.05 0.63 -2.43
CA ARG A 69 -3.60 -0.64 -1.95
C ARG A 69 -4.79 -0.47 -1.01
N GLU A 70 -4.75 0.53 -0.13
CA GLU A 70 -5.71 0.65 0.96
C GLU A 70 -6.80 1.70 0.76
N LEU A 71 -6.50 2.79 0.05
CA LEU A 71 -7.37 3.96 -0.02
C LEU A 71 -8.12 4.01 -1.35
N TRP A 72 -7.38 3.96 -2.45
CA TRP A 72 -7.92 4.09 -3.80
C TRP A 72 -7.05 3.30 -4.79
N PRO A 73 -7.44 2.08 -5.18
CA PRO A 73 -6.77 1.37 -6.26
C PRO A 73 -7.01 2.11 -7.57
N PRO A 74 -5.97 2.70 -8.18
CA PRO A 74 -6.14 3.39 -9.46
C PRO A 74 -6.59 2.37 -10.51
N LYS A 75 -7.54 2.77 -11.35
CA LYS A 75 -7.89 1.97 -12.53
C LYS A 75 -6.63 1.83 -13.40
N ASN A 76 -6.39 0.62 -13.89
CA ASN A 76 -5.27 0.36 -14.79
C ASN A 76 -5.42 1.23 -16.04
N GLU A 77 -4.42 2.05 -16.31
CA GLU A 77 -4.27 2.75 -17.58
C GLU A 77 -3.99 1.74 -18.72
N GLU A 78 -4.46 2.05 -19.92
CA GLU A 78 -4.30 1.17 -21.10
C GLU A 78 -2.83 1.02 -21.51
N LYS A 79 -2.04 2.09 -21.42
CA LYS A 79 -0.60 2.04 -21.70
C LYS A 79 0.15 1.99 -20.39
N GLN A 80 0.94 0.94 -20.23
CA GLN A 80 1.74 0.70 -19.05
C GLN A 80 3.17 0.38 -19.48
N ALA A 81 4.13 0.75 -18.64
CA ALA A 81 5.52 0.39 -18.82
C ALA A 81 6.01 -0.37 -17.58
N ILE A 82 6.85 -1.38 -17.83
CA ILE A 82 7.58 -2.08 -16.78
C ILE A 82 9.05 -1.72 -16.99
N ASP A 83 9.68 -1.21 -15.94
CA ASP A 83 11.10 -0.85 -15.99
C ASP A 83 11.82 -1.24 -14.69
N GLU A 84 13.14 -1.30 -14.76
CA GLU A 84 14.04 -1.57 -13.65
C GLU A 84 14.38 -0.29 -12.89
N GLN A 85 13.96 -0.23 -11.63
CA GLN A 85 14.32 0.84 -10.71
C GLN A 85 15.27 0.34 -9.63
N ILE A 86 16.14 1.23 -9.14
CA ILE A 86 17.05 0.94 -8.02
C ILE A 86 16.74 1.90 -6.90
N ILE A 87 16.38 1.37 -5.73
CA ILE A 87 16.28 2.14 -4.50
C ILE A 87 17.67 2.17 -3.85
N PRO A 88 18.34 3.33 -3.77
CA PRO A 88 19.65 3.44 -3.15
C PRO A 88 19.59 3.01 -1.68
N PHE A 89 20.53 2.16 -1.25
CA PHE A 89 20.59 1.70 0.13
C PHE A 89 22.04 1.53 0.58
N LYS A 90 22.41 2.28 1.63
CA LYS A 90 23.79 2.31 2.15
C LYS A 90 24.09 1.19 3.15
N GLY A 91 23.08 0.58 3.76
CA GLY A 91 23.24 -0.46 4.79
C GLY A 91 23.71 -1.82 4.26
N LYS A 92 23.89 -2.78 5.17
CA LYS A 92 24.18 -4.18 4.85
C LYS A 92 22.87 -4.97 4.79
N HIS A 93 22.52 -5.48 3.61
CA HIS A 93 21.34 -6.33 3.42
C HIS A 93 21.61 -7.38 2.34
N LYS A 94 21.03 -8.58 2.48
CA LYS A 94 21.23 -9.70 1.55
C LYS A 94 20.68 -9.43 0.15
N LEU A 95 19.59 -8.67 0.06
CA LEU A 95 18.95 -8.30 -1.21
C LEU A 95 19.61 -7.09 -1.91
N LYS A 96 20.69 -6.55 -1.34
CA LYS A 96 21.39 -5.41 -1.91
C LYS A 96 22.18 -5.86 -3.13
N ILE A 97 21.93 -5.21 -4.27
CA ILE A 97 22.58 -5.53 -5.54
C ILE A 97 23.50 -4.37 -5.94
N PHE A 98 24.64 -4.72 -6.51
CA PHE A 98 25.55 -3.77 -7.13
C PHE A 98 25.24 -3.63 -8.62
N THR A 99 24.99 -2.40 -9.07
CA THR A 99 24.77 -2.07 -10.48
C THR A 99 25.80 -1.04 -10.95
N PRO A 100 26.83 -1.45 -11.71
CA PRO A 100 27.99 -0.58 -11.99
C PRO A 100 27.66 0.62 -12.89
N ARG A 101 26.63 0.51 -13.74
CA ARG A 101 26.26 1.52 -14.76
C ARG A 101 25.26 2.57 -14.28
N LYS A 102 24.84 2.52 -13.01
CA LYS A 102 23.87 3.47 -12.45
C LYS A 102 24.59 4.48 -11.55
N PRO A 103 24.14 5.75 -11.50
CA PRO A 103 24.79 6.80 -10.71
C PRO A 103 24.89 6.43 -9.23
N ARG A 104 23.87 5.73 -8.70
CA ARG A 104 23.90 5.06 -7.40
C ARG A 104 24.07 3.56 -7.62
N ARG A 105 25.26 3.05 -7.28
CA ARG A 105 25.64 1.67 -7.61
C ARG A 105 25.11 0.62 -6.64
N TRP A 106 24.73 1.00 -5.43
CA TRP A 106 24.33 0.08 -4.36
C TRP A 106 22.87 0.33 -3.96
N GLY A 107 22.03 -0.68 -4.08
CA GLY A 107 20.61 -0.54 -3.74
C GLY A 107 19.79 -1.81 -3.91
N PHE A 108 18.50 -1.70 -3.68
CA PHE A 108 17.53 -2.75 -4.00
C PHE A 108 17.08 -2.58 -5.44
N LYS A 109 17.24 -3.63 -6.24
CA LYS A 109 16.75 -3.67 -7.62
C LYS A 109 15.30 -4.18 -7.61
N LEU A 110 14.40 -3.43 -8.23
CA LEU A 110 12.98 -3.76 -8.36
C LEU A 110 12.51 -3.54 -9.79
N PHE A 111 11.52 -4.33 -10.21
CA PHE A 111 10.71 -4.07 -11.38
C PHE A 111 9.50 -3.26 -10.96
N SER A 112 9.32 -2.08 -11.51
CA SER A 112 8.18 -1.20 -11.27
C SER A 112 7.27 -1.19 -12.48
N ARG A 113 5.97 -1.40 -12.27
CA ARG A 113 4.93 -1.23 -13.29
C ARG A 113 4.24 0.12 -13.08
N CYS A 114 4.39 1.02 -14.04
CA CYS A 114 3.84 2.37 -13.98
C CYS A 114 2.95 2.68 -15.18
N GLY A 115 1.97 3.55 -14.98
CA GLY A 115 1.15 4.14 -16.05
C GLY A 115 1.85 5.29 -16.75
N ILE A 116 1.17 5.85 -17.77
CA ILE A 116 1.60 7.08 -18.45
C ILE A 116 1.62 8.25 -17.46
N SER A 117 0.68 8.25 -16.49
CA SER A 117 0.62 9.24 -15.41
C SER A 117 1.82 9.22 -14.47
N GLY A 118 2.68 8.20 -14.54
CA GLY A 118 3.77 7.97 -13.59
C GLY A 118 3.32 7.34 -12.28
N ILE A 119 2.04 6.96 -12.14
CA ILE A 119 1.54 6.24 -10.96
C ILE A 119 2.11 4.82 -10.95
N LEU A 120 2.68 4.42 -9.80
CA LEU A 120 3.16 3.07 -9.55
C LEU A 120 1.99 2.15 -9.19
N TYR A 121 1.70 1.18 -10.06
CA TYR A 121 0.64 0.19 -9.84
C TYR A 121 1.12 -0.99 -9.02
N ASP A 122 2.28 -1.54 -9.38
CA ASP A 122 2.82 -2.74 -8.77
C ASP A 122 4.35 -2.76 -8.87
N PHE A 123 4.99 -3.50 -7.96
CA PHE A 123 6.43 -3.71 -8.02
C PHE A 123 6.83 -5.09 -7.50
N ALA A 124 7.94 -5.62 -8.04
CA ALA A 124 8.52 -6.88 -7.61
C ALA A 124 10.03 -6.74 -7.39
N PHE A 125 10.54 -7.32 -6.30
CA PHE A 125 11.98 -7.34 -6.05
C PHE A 125 12.68 -8.32 -6.98
N TYR A 126 13.79 -7.88 -7.58
CA TYR A 126 14.57 -8.70 -8.51
C TYR A 126 15.01 -10.03 -7.91
N GLU A 127 15.44 -10.02 -6.65
CA GLU A 127 15.93 -11.21 -5.97
C GLU A 127 14.83 -12.24 -5.65
N LEU A 128 13.57 -11.78 -5.50
CA LEU A 128 12.42 -12.69 -5.36
C LEU A 128 12.07 -13.37 -6.70
N CYS A 129 12.37 -12.71 -7.81
CA CYS A 129 12.15 -13.24 -9.16
C CYS A 129 13.33 -14.07 -9.69
N ARG A 130 14.47 -14.13 -8.99
CA ARG A 130 15.56 -15.02 -9.39
C ARG A 130 15.15 -16.47 -9.13
N PRO A 131 15.18 -17.36 -10.14
CA PRO A 131 15.05 -18.79 -9.89
C PRO A 131 16.20 -19.20 -8.96
N LYS A 132 15.88 -19.88 -7.87
CA LYS A 132 16.90 -20.51 -7.03
C LYS A 132 17.59 -21.55 -7.91
N VAL A 133 18.82 -21.25 -8.33
CA VAL A 133 19.68 -22.25 -8.94
C VAL A 133 19.99 -23.24 -7.83
N GLU A 134 19.30 -24.38 -7.83
CA GLU A 134 19.71 -25.52 -7.02
C GLU A 134 21.11 -25.89 -7.47
N LYS A 135 22.08 -25.71 -6.57
CA LYS A 135 23.42 -26.20 -6.81
C LYS A 135 23.32 -27.72 -6.74
N SER A 136 23.40 -28.38 -7.88
CA SER A 136 23.71 -29.81 -7.92
C SER A 136 25.05 -30.00 -7.21
N VAL A 137 24.99 -30.65 -6.04
CA VAL A 137 26.14 -31.14 -5.30
C VAL A 137 26.57 -32.46 -5.90
#